data_AF-A0A8T7C8V5-F1
#
_entry.id   AF-A0A8T7C8V5-F1
#
_cell.length_a   1.000
_cell.length_b   1.000
_cell.length_c   1.000
_cell.angle_alpha   90.00
_cell.angle_beta   90.00
_cell.angle_gamma   90.00
#
_symmetry.space_group_name_H-M   'P 1'
#
loop_
_entity.id
_entity.type
_entity.pdbx_description
1 polymer ?
#
loop_
_entity_poly.entity_id
_entity_poly.type
_entity_poly.pdbx_seq_one_letter_code
_entity_poly.pdbx_strand_id
1 'polypeptide(L)' 'MKIWVDADACPVAVKEILFRAARRTSVQVTLVANQALPLPPSPHINS' A
#
# COMPACT_ATOMS: atom_id res chain seq x y z
N MET A 1 15.28 9.79 4.84
CA MET A 1 15.07 8.62 3.96
C MET A 1 13.57 8.37 3.86
N LYS A 2 13.03 8.12 2.66
CA LYS A 2 11.60 7.89 2.45
C LYS A 2 11.43 6.52 1.79
N ILE A 3 10.68 5.63 2.43
CA ILE A 3 10.50 4.24 1.98
C ILE A 3 9.09 4.12 1.37
N TRP A 4 9.02 3.58 0.16
CA TRP A 4 7.76 3.27 -0.52
C TRP A 4 7.61 1.75 -0.57
N VAL A 5 6.41 1.28 -0.24
CA VAL A 5 6.12 -0.14 -0.10
C VAL A 5 4.83 -0.44 -0.85
N ASP A 6 4.89 -1.41 -1.75
CA ASP A 6 3.70 -2.01 -2.35
C ASP A 6 2.96 -2.82 -1.26
N ALA A 7 1.77 -2.34 -0.91
CA ALA A 7 0.94 -2.85 0.17
C ALA A 7 0.07 -4.03 -0.26
N ASP A 8 -0.10 -4.24 -1.57
CA ASP A 8 -0.80 -5.41 -2.10
C ASP A 8 0.13 -6.62 -2.16
N ALA A 9 1.41 -6.39 -2.45
CA ALA A 9 2.43 -7.43 -2.46
C ALA A 9 2.98 -7.80 -1.06
N CYS A 10 2.78 -6.94 -0.05
CA CYS A 10 3.31 -7.19 1.28
C CYS A 10 2.44 -8.15 2.11
N PRO A 11 3.01 -9.22 2.71
CA PRO A 11 2.32 -10.00 3.74
C PRO A 11 1.95 -9.15 4.96
N VAL A 12 0.87 -9.50 5.66
CA VAL A 12 0.39 -8.76 6.85
C VAL A 12 1.49 -8.62 7.90
N ALA A 13 2.23 -9.69 8.18
CA ALA A 13 3.35 -9.66 9.13
C ALA A 13 4.46 -8.68 8.74
N VAL A 14 4.75 -8.51 7.45
CA VAL A 14 5.74 -7.54 6.97
C VAL A 14 5.25 -6.11 7.18
N LYS A 15 3.95 -5.85 6.94
CA LYS A 15 3.35 -4.54 7.24
C LYS A 15 3.48 -4.21 8.73
N GLU A 16 3.20 -5.17 9.61
CA GLU A 16 3.36 -5.00 11.06
C GLU A 16 4.81 -4.68 11.46
N ILE A 17 5.78 -5.37 10.88
CA ILE A 17 7.21 -5.09 11.11
C ILE A 17 7.55 -3.68 10.63
N LEU A 18 7.12 -3.30 9.43
CA LEU A 18 7.34 -1.96 8.87
C LEU A 18 6.72 -0.87 9.74
N PHE A 19 5.52 -1.10 10.30
CA PHE A 19 4.88 -0.16 11.23
C PHE A 19 5.67 0.02 12.53
N ARG A 20 6.13 -1.09 13.12
CA ARG A 20 6.94 -1.05 14.34
C ARG A 20 8.30 -0.39 14.08
N ALA A 21 8.93 -0.71 12.94
CA ALA A 21 10.21 -0.13 12.53
C ALA A 21 10.08 1.38 12.28
N ALA A 22 9.08 1.82 11.51
CA ALA A 22 8.81 3.22 11.23
C ALA A 22 8.63 4.04 12.52
N ARG A 23 7.87 3.50 13.49
CA ARG A 23 7.70 4.12 14.82
C ARG A 23 8.99 4.23 15.61
N ARG A 24 9.83 3.19 15.59
CA ARG A 24 11.08 3.15 16.38
C ARG A 24 12.16 4.05 15.80
N THR A 25 12.25 4.14 14.48
CA THR A 25 13.33 4.85 13.80
C THR A 25 12.92 6.23 13.29
N SER A 26 11.65 6.63 13.50
CA SER A 26 11.08 7.86 12.96
C SER A 26 11.28 8.01 11.44
N VAL A 27 11.28 6.88 10.71
CA VAL A 27 11.42 6.86 9.25
C VAL A 27 10.05 6.84 8.62
N GLN A 28 9.85 7.71 7.62
CA GLN A 28 8.62 7.75 6.86
C GLN A 28 8.52 6.55 5.91
N VAL A 29 7.46 5.76 6.09
CA VAL A 29 7.07 4.64 5.23
C VAL A 29 5.72 4.96 4.60
N THR A 30 5.63 4.84 3.28
CA THR A 30 4.40 5.04 2.50
C THR A 30 4.00 3.73 1.86
N LEU A 31 2.80 3.26 2.19
CA LEU A 31 2.19 2.04 1.64
C LEU A 31 1.29 2.42 0.47
N VAL A 32 1.50 1.79 -0.69
CA VAL A 32 0.71 2.01 -1.92
C VAL A 32 0.02 0.71 -2.28
N ALA A 33 -1.31 0.74 -2.43
CA ALA A 33 -2.13 -0.37 -2.87
C ALA A 33 -2.89 0.02 -4.14
N ASN A 34 -3.04 -0.92 -5.06
CA ASN A 34 -3.79 -0.85 -6.31
C ASN A 34 -5.20 -1.48 -6.16
N GLN A 35 -5.78 -1.51 -4.96
CA GLN A 35 -7.05 -2.22 -4.75
C GLN A 35 -8.18 -1.68 -5.64
N ALA A 36 -8.88 -2.63 -6.26
CA ALA A 36 -9.75 -2.42 -7.39
C ALA A 36 -11.06 -1.70 -7.03
N LEU A 37 -11.45 -0.77 -7.91
CA LEU A 37 -12.76 -0.11 -7.89
C LEU A 37 -13.79 -1.01 -8.58
N PRO A 38 -14.97 -1.27 -8.01
CA PRO A 38 -16.09 -1.81 -8.77
C PRO A 38 -16.52 -0.75 -9.79
N LEU A 39 -16.14 -0.94 -11.05
CA LEU A 39 -16.54 -0.05 -12.14
C LEU A 39 -17.93 -0.47 -12.66
N PRO A 40 -18.89 0.47 -12.80
CA PRO A 40 -20.17 0.17 -13.41
C PRO A 40 -20.00 -0.16 -14.91
N PRO A 41 -20.81 -1.06 -15.49
CA PRO A 41 -20.74 -1.38 -16.90
C PRO A 41 -21.09 -0.13 -17.72
N SER A 42 -20.08 0.47 -18.34
CA SER A 42 -20.21 1.63 -19.21
C SER A 42 -19.35 1.41 -20.44
N PRO A 43 -19.89 1.62 -21.66
CA PRO A 43 -19.10 1.56 -22.89
C PRO A 43 -18.01 2.65 -22.98
N HIS A 44 -17.97 3.57 -21.99
CA HIS A 44 -17.01 4.67 -21.92
C HIS A 44 -15.99 4.55 -20.78
N ILE A 45 -16.02 3.47 -19.98
CA ILE A 45 -15.12 3.28 -18.83
C ILE A 45 -14.25 2.05 -19.08
N ASN A 46 -12.93 2.20 -18.93
CA ASN A 46 -11.95 1.11 -18.93
C ASN A 46 -10.99 1.29 -17.74
N SER A 47 -10.57 0.19 -17.12
CA SER A 47 -9.74 0.16 -15.90
C SER A 47 -8.27 0.47 -16.16
#